data_AF-A0A4R6C5S3-F1
#
_entry.id   AF-A0A4R6C5S3-F1
#
_cell.length_a   1.000
_cell.length_b   1.000
_cell.length_c   1.000
_cell.angle_alpha   90.00
_cell.angle_beta   90.00
_cell.angle_gamma   90.00
#
_symmetry.space_group_name_H-M   'P 1'
#
loop_
_entity.id
_entity.type
_entity.pdbx_description
1 polymer ?
#
loop_
_entity_poly.entity_id
_entity_poly.type
_entity_poly.pdbx_seq_one_letter_code
_entity_poly.pdbx_strand_id
1 'polypeptide(L)'
;MITIEYFGIDVGKGKIFIAHYSNNDFVKEFELIHNEKGFNCLLSYINNYSGIYFLFEATSIYSKVIELFCKDNHVPYYMINPLEAKFLTTTLRTWKTDKSDAHKLALLAKDLNKKPSRNFSENIYIKVRELTRWYEELNDQQSYLKNSIVQILDMTFPEIQSLFKSRYSKFALQIVKKFPHPSYVHHF
;
A
#
# COMPACT_ATOMS: atom_id res chain seq x y z
N MET A 1 -8.76 27.06 -25.58
CA MET A 1 -9.35 26.66 -24.30
C MET A 1 -8.61 25.40 -23.86
N ILE A 2 -7.93 25.42 -22.71
CA ILE A 2 -7.29 24.18 -22.20
C ILE A 2 -8.43 23.29 -21.72
N THR A 3 -8.60 22.12 -22.34
CA THR A 3 -9.54 21.11 -21.85
C THR A 3 -8.94 20.46 -20.61
N ILE A 4 -9.77 20.26 -19.59
CA ILE A 4 -9.34 19.57 -18.36
C ILE A 4 -9.99 18.20 -18.38
N GLU A 5 -9.15 17.19 -18.23
CA GLU A 5 -9.54 15.78 -18.25
C GLU A 5 -9.56 15.25 -16.81
N TYR A 6 -10.74 14.89 -16.33
CA TYR A 6 -10.96 14.41 -14.97
C TYR A 6 -11.04 12.89 -14.95
N PHE A 7 -10.25 12.29 -14.06
CA PHE A 7 -10.21 10.85 -13.85
C PHE A 7 -10.57 10.54 -12.41
N GLY A 8 -11.68 9.83 -12.24
CA GLY A 8 -12.01 9.21 -10.96
C GLY A 8 -11.52 7.78 -10.96
N ILE A 9 -10.73 7.42 -9.95
CA ILE A 9 -10.07 6.12 -9.87
C ILE A 9 -10.48 5.46 -8.56
N ASP A 10 -11.20 4.34 -8.68
CA ASP A 10 -11.53 3.45 -7.58
C ASP A 10 -10.59 2.24 -7.59
N VAL A 11 -9.91 2.01 -6.48
CA VAL A 11 -8.80 1.06 -6.38
C VAL A 11 -9.18 -0.10 -5.46
N GLY A 12 -9.39 -1.26 -6.06
CA GLY A 12 -9.63 -2.51 -5.36
C GLY A 12 -8.39 -3.42 -5.30
N LYS A 13 -8.53 -4.57 -4.66
CA LYS A 13 -7.51 -5.62 -4.67
C LYS A 13 -7.42 -6.23 -6.08
N GLY A 14 -6.34 -5.95 -6.80
CA GLY A 14 -6.02 -6.55 -8.10
C GLY A 14 -6.69 -5.89 -9.31
N LYS A 15 -7.68 -5.00 -9.09
CA LYS A 15 -8.44 -4.33 -10.14
C LYS A 15 -8.58 -2.84 -9.84
N ILE A 16 -8.56 -2.02 -10.87
CA ILE A 16 -8.70 -0.57 -10.79
C ILE A 16 -9.81 -0.16 -11.76
N PHE A 17 -10.81 0.56 -11.27
CA PHE A 17 -11.90 1.10 -12.09
C PHE A 17 -11.67 2.58 -12.33
N ILE A 18 -11.73 3.00 -13.59
CA ILE A 18 -11.44 4.37 -13.99
C ILE A 18 -12.63 4.94 -14.77
N ALA A 19 -13.09 6.11 -14.36
CA ALA A 19 -14.08 6.90 -15.09
C ALA A 19 -13.43 8.19 -15.60
N HIS A 20 -13.49 8.41 -16.92
CA HIS A 20 -12.91 9.55 -17.61
C HIS A 20 -13.98 10.54 -18.08
N TYR A 21 -13.79 11.80 -17.74
CA TYR A 21 -14.65 12.91 -18.14
C TYR A 21 -13.84 14.04 -18.77
N SER A 22 -14.28 14.52 -19.94
CA SER A 22 -13.70 15.67 -20.63
C SER A 22 -14.68 16.82 -20.61
N ASN A 23 -14.29 18.00 -20.12
CA ASN A 23 -15.17 19.18 -20.08
C ASN A 23 -16.57 18.93 -19.46
N ASN A 24 -16.66 18.03 -18.49
CA ASN A 24 -17.88 17.56 -17.81
C ASN A 24 -18.73 16.51 -18.55
N ASP A 25 -18.35 16.12 -19.76
CA ASP A 25 -19.01 15.04 -20.48
C ASP A 25 -18.29 13.71 -20.24
N PHE A 26 -19.09 12.66 -20.07
CA PHE A 26 -18.56 11.31 -19.91
C PHE A 26 -17.92 10.85 -21.22
N VAL A 27 -16.66 10.42 -21.14
CA VAL A 27 -15.91 9.92 -22.30
C VAL A 27 -15.90 8.40 -22.30
N LYS A 28 -15.43 7.81 -21.21
CA LYS A 28 -15.19 6.37 -21.13
C LYS A 28 -15.08 5.88 -19.69
N GLU A 29 -15.50 4.65 -19.46
CA GLU A 29 -15.17 3.87 -18.27
C GLU A 29 -14.38 2.62 -18.69
N PHE A 30 -13.41 2.22 -17.87
CA PHE A 30 -12.65 1.00 -18.12
C PHE A 30 -12.04 0.43 -16.83
N GLU A 31 -11.76 -0.86 -16.87
CA GLU A 31 -11.07 -1.60 -15.81
C GLU A 31 -9.62 -1.86 -16.22
N LEU A 32 -8.71 -1.76 -15.25
CA LEU A 32 -7.33 -2.16 -15.38
C LEU A 32 -6.97 -3.22 -14.34
N ILE A 33 -6.04 -4.09 -14.71
CA ILE A 33 -5.39 -4.99 -13.77
C ILE A 33 -4.35 -4.20 -12.98
N HIS A 34 -4.31 -4.39 -11.67
CA HIS A 34 -3.35 -3.72 -10.78
C HIS A 34 -1.95 -4.37 -10.89
N ASN A 35 -1.30 -4.19 -12.04
CA ASN A 35 0.04 -4.64 -12.34
C ASN A 35 0.70 -3.69 -13.36
N GLU A 36 1.98 -3.91 -13.64
CA GLU A 36 2.77 -3.11 -14.58
C GLU A 36 2.10 -2.97 -15.96
N LYS A 37 1.53 -4.05 -16.50
CA LYS A 37 0.83 -4.01 -17.79
C LYS A 37 -0.38 -3.06 -17.76
N GLY A 38 -1.18 -3.10 -16.69
CA GLY A 38 -2.31 -2.20 -16.52
C GLY A 38 -1.90 -0.74 -16.41
N PHE A 39 -0.82 -0.45 -15.69
CA PHE A 39 -0.27 0.91 -15.59
C PHE A 39 0.32 1.41 -16.91
N ASN A 40 0.98 0.56 -17.69
CA ASN A 40 1.47 0.92 -19.02
C ASN A 40 0.31 1.23 -20.00
N CYS A 41 -0.78 0.47 -19.91
CA CYS A 41 -2.02 0.78 -20.64
C CYS A 41 -2.61 2.13 -20.21
N LEU A 42 -2.64 2.41 -18.90
CA LEU A 42 -3.10 3.70 -18.38
C LEU A 42 -2.26 4.86 -18.90
N LEU A 43 -0.93 4.73 -18.81
CA LEU A 43 0.01 5.74 -19.29
C LEU A 43 -0.18 6.03 -20.78
N SER A 44 -0.28 4.96 -21.59
CA SER A 44 -0.54 5.07 -23.02
C SER A 44 -1.88 5.76 -23.33
N TYR A 45 -2.90 5.51 -22.51
CA TYR A 45 -4.21 6.15 -22.65
C TYR A 45 -4.14 7.65 -22.33
N ILE A 46 -3.57 8.02 -21.19
CA ILE A 46 -3.52 9.42 -20.74
C ILE A 46 -2.58 10.29 -21.57
N ASN A 47 -1.53 9.72 -22.17
CA ASN A 47 -0.59 10.47 -23.03
C ASN A 47 -1.25 11.17 -24.23
N ASN A 48 -2.47 10.78 -24.61
CA ASN A 48 -3.23 11.42 -25.70
C ASN A 48 -3.91 12.72 -25.25
N TYR A 49 -3.86 13.06 -23.97
CA TYR A 49 -4.61 14.14 -23.38
C TYR A 49 -3.69 15.15 -22.68
N SER A 50 -4.05 16.43 -22.77
CA SER A 50 -3.43 17.51 -22.00
C SER A 50 -4.34 17.93 -20.85
N GLY A 51 -3.78 18.34 -19.71
CA GLY A 51 -4.60 18.85 -18.58
C GLY A 51 -5.29 17.76 -17.76
N ILE A 52 -4.58 16.66 -17.51
CA ILE A 52 -5.07 15.50 -16.75
C ILE A 52 -5.10 15.81 -15.25
N TYR A 53 -6.15 15.36 -14.57
CA TYR A 53 -6.27 15.42 -13.12
C TYR A 53 -6.89 14.15 -12.56
N PHE A 54 -6.15 13.47 -11.68
CA PHE A 54 -6.59 12.23 -11.04
C PHE A 54 -7.18 12.49 -9.66
N LEU A 55 -8.30 11.85 -9.34
CA LEU A 55 -8.87 11.80 -7.99
C LEU A 55 -9.11 10.35 -7.57
N PHE A 56 -8.57 9.97 -6.41
CA PHE A 56 -8.77 8.65 -5.83
C PHE A 56 -8.79 8.68 -4.30
N GLU A 57 -9.44 7.68 -3.74
CA GLU A 57 -9.59 7.53 -2.29
C GLU A 57 -8.41 6.76 -1.68
N ALA A 58 -7.98 7.17 -0.48
CA ALA A 58 -6.97 6.49 0.32
C ALA A 58 -7.54 5.28 1.10
N THR A 59 -8.24 4.37 0.43
CA THR A 59 -8.91 3.22 1.07
C THR A 59 -7.97 2.14 1.55
N SER A 60 -6.82 1.95 0.88
CA SER A 60 -5.95 0.79 1.12
C SER A 60 -4.51 1.02 0.69
N ILE A 61 -3.65 0.00 0.92
CA ILE A 61 -2.28 -0.02 0.40
C ILE A 61 -2.22 0.11 -1.13
N TYR A 62 -3.28 -0.24 -1.86
CA TYR A 62 -3.30 -0.19 -3.32
C TYR A 62 -3.34 1.26 -3.83
N SER A 63 -3.95 2.19 -3.08
CA SER A 63 -3.95 3.62 -3.41
C SER A 63 -2.53 4.21 -3.41
N LYS A 64 -1.60 3.67 -2.60
CA LYS A 64 -0.18 4.09 -2.61
C LYS A 64 0.50 3.79 -3.95
N VAL A 65 0.06 2.77 -4.68
CA VAL A 65 0.65 2.41 -5.98
C VAL A 65 0.18 3.37 -7.07
N ILE A 66 -1.09 3.79 -7.06
CA ILE A 66 -1.56 4.89 -7.91
C ILE A 66 -0.80 6.18 -7.58
N GLU A 67 -0.61 6.48 -6.29
CA GLU A 67 0.14 7.66 -5.87
C GLU A 67 1.58 7.66 -6.42
N LEU A 68 2.27 6.51 -6.33
CA LEU A 68 3.61 6.35 -6.90
C LEU A 68 3.60 6.54 -8.42
N PHE A 69 2.65 5.90 -9.13
CA PHE A 69 2.49 6.07 -10.57
C PHE A 69 2.32 7.54 -10.96
N CYS A 70 1.49 8.30 -10.24
CA CYS A 70 1.29 9.71 -10.51
C CYS A 70 2.58 10.53 -10.30
N LYS A 71 3.35 10.23 -9.26
CA LYS A 71 4.63 10.90 -8.99
C LYS A 71 5.67 10.62 -10.07
N ASP A 72 5.85 9.36 -10.43
CA ASP A 72 6.85 8.93 -11.40
C ASP A 72 6.57 9.48 -12.81
N ASN A 73 5.28 9.70 -13.15
CA ASN A 73 4.85 10.22 -14.45
C ASN A 73 4.41 11.69 -14.42
N HIS A 74 4.64 12.40 -13.31
CA HIS A 74 4.25 13.81 -13.11
C HIS A 74 2.78 14.11 -13.42
N VAL A 75 1.88 13.17 -13.11
CA VAL A 75 0.43 13.34 -13.29
C VAL A 75 -0.14 14.09 -12.09
N PRO A 76 -0.82 15.24 -12.29
CA PRO A 76 -1.50 15.94 -11.20
C PRO A 76 -2.59 15.07 -10.58
N TYR A 77 -2.59 14.99 -9.25
CA TYR A 77 -3.57 14.17 -8.53
C TYR A 77 -4.00 14.77 -7.20
N TYR A 78 -5.15 14.32 -6.71
CA TYR A 78 -5.62 14.54 -5.36
C TYR A 78 -6.05 13.22 -4.74
N MET A 79 -5.37 12.84 -3.66
CA MET A 79 -5.77 11.70 -2.87
C MET A 79 -6.67 12.18 -1.73
N ILE A 80 -7.88 11.64 -1.64
CA ILE A 80 -8.88 12.03 -0.64
C ILE A 80 -9.02 10.98 0.46
N ASN A 81 -9.26 11.40 1.69
CA ASN A 81 -9.55 10.48 2.80
C ASN A 81 -10.92 9.81 2.56
N PRO A 82 -11.07 8.49 2.78
CA PRO A 82 -12.35 7.79 2.74
C PRO A 82 -13.54 8.49 3.38
N LEU A 83 -13.35 9.05 4.57
CA LEU A 83 -14.40 9.78 5.26
C LEU A 83 -14.79 11.03 4.47
N GLU A 84 -13.79 11.80 4.03
CA GLU A 84 -14.00 13.03 3.24
C GLU A 84 -14.67 12.72 1.90
N ALA A 85 -14.26 11.65 1.21
CA ALA A 85 -14.88 11.17 -0.03
C ALA A 85 -16.37 10.85 0.19
N LYS A 86 -16.69 10.10 1.25
CA LYS A 86 -18.07 9.77 1.61
C LYS A 86 -18.91 11.01 1.93
N PHE A 87 -18.37 11.98 2.68
CA PHE A 87 -19.08 13.22 2.98
C PHE A 87 -19.35 14.06 1.73
N LEU A 88 -18.34 14.27 0.89
CA LEU A 88 -18.47 15.11 -0.29
C LEU A 88 -19.35 14.46 -1.37
N THR A 89 -19.27 13.15 -1.55
CA THR A 89 -20.14 12.43 -2.48
C THR A 89 -21.61 12.42 -2.04
N THR A 90 -21.89 12.49 -0.74
CA THR A 90 -23.26 12.62 -0.22
C THR A 90 -23.89 13.97 -0.58
N THR A 91 -23.08 15.03 -0.74
CA THR A 91 -23.56 16.38 -1.14
C THR A 91 -23.80 16.54 -2.63
N LEU A 92 -23.29 15.63 -3.47
CA LEU A 92 -23.62 15.57 -4.89
C LEU A 92 -25.09 15.16 -5.01
N ARG A 93 -25.99 16.15 -5.18
CA ARG A 93 -27.45 15.98 -5.31
C ARG A 93 -27.78 14.69 -6.05
N THR A 94 -28.40 13.74 -5.37
CA THR A 94 -29.26 12.63 -5.85
C THR A 94 -29.26 12.36 -7.35
N TRP A 95 -28.10 12.14 -7.96
CA TRP A 95 -27.98 11.67 -9.34
C TRP A 95 -27.81 10.16 -9.24
N LYS A 96 -28.94 9.46 -9.46
CA LYS A 96 -29.11 8.01 -9.64
C LYS A 96 -28.01 7.13 -9.05
N THR A 97 -28.38 6.50 -7.94
CA THR A 97 -27.73 5.50 -7.08
C THR A 97 -26.95 4.34 -7.74
N ASP A 98 -26.85 4.25 -9.07
CA ASP A 98 -26.28 3.08 -9.77
C ASP A 98 -24.91 3.32 -10.43
N LYS A 99 -24.32 4.52 -10.33
CA LYS A 99 -22.99 4.78 -10.91
C LYS A 99 -21.86 4.37 -9.96
N SER A 100 -20.88 3.63 -10.50
CA SER A 100 -19.66 3.16 -9.83
C SER A 100 -18.95 4.29 -9.07
N ASP A 101 -18.25 3.96 -7.98
CA ASP A 101 -17.53 4.91 -7.13
C ASP A 101 -16.49 5.72 -7.92
N ALA A 102 -15.90 5.15 -8.98
CA ALA A 102 -15.04 5.85 -9.92
C ALA A 102 -15.73 7.07 -10.57
N HIS A 103 -17.01 6.98 -10.93
CA HIS A 103 -17.74 8.13 -11.49
C HIS A 103 -17.98 9.23 -10.46
N LYS A 104 -18.31 8.84 -9.22
CA LYS A 104 -18.52 9.82 -8.14
C LYS A 104 -17.23 10.60 -7.89
N LEU A 105 -16.10 9.90 -7.90
CA LEU A 105 -14.77 10.51 -7.81
C LEU A 105 -14.49 11.43 -9.01
N ALA A 106 -14.74 11.01 -10.24
CA ALA A 106 -14.48 11.84 -11.41
C ALA A 106 -15.30 13.15 -11.40
N LEU A 107 -16.56 13.06 -10.99
CA LEU A 107 -17.44 14.22 -10.84
C LEU A 107 -17.00 15.12 -9.69
N LEU A 108 -16.52 14.55 -8.58
CA LEU A 108 -15.95 15.31 -7.47
C LEU A 108 -14.66 16.05 -7.87
N ALA A 109 -13.86 15.45 -8.75
CA ALA A 109 -12.60 16.02 -9.22
C ALA A 109 -12.82 17.37 -9.94
N LYS A 110 -13.96 17.53 -10.62
CA LYS A 110 -14.39 18.81 -11.23
C LYS A 110 -14.41 19.95 -10.21
N ASP A 111 -15.03 19.71 -9.06
CA ASP A 111 -15.23 20.74 -8.03
C ASP A 111 -13.94 20.96 -7.20
N LEU A 112 -13.09 19.94 -7.13
CA LEU A 112 -11.84 19.96 -6.36
C LEU A 112 -10.61 20.42 -7.16
N ASN A 113 -10.73 20.65 -8.48
CA ASN A 113 -9.61 20.98 -9.38
C ASN A 113 -8.82 22.25 -9.00
N LYS A 114 -9.37 23.07 -8.09
CA LYS A 114 -8.73 24.30 -7.57
C LYS A 114 -7.87 24.07 -6.33
N LYS A 115 -7.92 22.88 -5.73
CA LYS A 115 -7.10 22.56 -4.57
C LYS A 115 -5.72 22.08 -5.03
N PRO A 116 -4.62 22.57 -4.44
CA PRO A 116 -3.30 22.03 -4.71
C PRO A 116 -3.28 20.52 -4.43
N SER A 117 -2.53 19.77 -5.24
CA SER A 117 -2.32 18.33 -5.06
C SER A 117 -1.90 18.08 -3.61
N ARG A 118 -2.77 17.42 -2.84
CA ARG A 118 -2.45 17.10 -1.45
C ARG A 118 -1.58 15.85 -1.44
N ASN A 119 -0.27 16.05 -1.47
CA ASN A 119 0.72 15.01 -1.28
C ASN A 119 0.62 14.49 0.17
N PHE A 120 -0.17 13.45 0.41
CA PHE A 120 -0.18 12.79 1.73
C PHE A 120 1.19 12.16 2.05
N SER A 121 1.93 11.76 1.03
CA SER A 121 3.19 11.01 1.13
C SER A 121 4.44 11.83 1.44
N GLU A 122 4.42 13.16 1.37
CA GLU A 122 5.58 14.00 1.73
C GLU A 122 5.68 14.31 3.23
N ASN A 123 4.71 13.84 4.02
CA ASN A 123 4.73 14.08 5.44
C ASN A 123 5.79 13.21 6.13
N ILE A 124 6.95 13.80 6.41
CA ILE A 124 8.06 13.17 7.15
C ILE A 124 7.60 12.50 8.45
N TYR A 125 6.58 13.04 9.12
CA TYR A 125 6.02 12.46 10.34
C TYR A 125 5.29 11.13 10.09
N ILE A 126 4.64 10.96 8.92
CA ILE A 126 4.02 9.68 8.54
C ILE A 126 5.11 8.63 8.34
N LYS A 127 6.18 8.97 7.61
CA LYS A 127 7.29 8.06 7.36
C LYS A 127 7.98 7.63 8.66
N VAL A 128 8.26 8.58 9.56
CA VAL A 128 8.85 8.27 10.89
C VAL A 128 7.93 7.33 11.67
N ARG A 129 6.63 7.64 11.72
CA ARG A 129 5.64 6.80 12.42
C ARG A 129 5.58 5.37 11.87
N GLU A 130 5.58 5.21 10.54
CA GLU A 130 5.57 3.89 9.89
C GLU A 130 6.86 3.11 10.22
N LEU A 131 8.04 3.76 10.15
CA LEU A 131 9.32 3.13 10.49
C LEU A 131 9.41 2.72 11.97
N THR A 132 8.93 3.55 12.89
CA THR A 132 8.91 3.23 14.33
C THR A 132 8.05 2.00 14.60
N ARG A 133 6.84 1.94 14.03
CA ARG A 133 5.96 0.78 14.17
C ARG A 133 6.61 -0.50 13.63
N TRP A 134 7.22 -0.41 12.46
CA TRP A 134 7.90 -1.56 11.87
C TRP A 134 9.08 -2.04 12.74
N TYR A 135 9.84 -1.11 13.33
CA TYR A 135 10.90 -1.45 14.27
C TYR A 135 10.37 -2.15 15.53
N GLU A 136 9.26 -1.68 16.10
CA GLU A 136 8.59 -2.33 17.23
C GLU A 136 8.13 -3.75 16.88
N GLU A 137 7.48 -3.93 15.73
CA GLU A 137 7.06 -5.25 15.22
C GLU A 137 8.25 -6.22 15.06
N LEU A 138 9.38 -5.75 14.53
CA LEU A 138 10.59 -6.55 14.38
C LEU A 138 11.19 -6.96 15.74
N ASN A 139 11.15 -6.08 16.74
CA ASN A 139 11.61 -6.39 18.08
C ASN A 139 10.73 -7.42 18.77
N ASP A 140 9.40 -7.31 18.61
CA ASP A 140 8.46 -8.28 19.15
C ASP A 140 8.66 -9.65 18.51
N GLN A 141 8.78 -9.71 17.18
CA GLN A 141 9.08 -10.93 16.45
C GLN A 141 10.42 -11.55 16.88
N GLN A 142 11.46 -10.73 17.04
CA GLN A 142 12.77 -11.21 17.49
C GLN A 142 12.68 -11.80 18.90
N SER A 143 11.96 -11.15 19.81
CA SER A 143 11.76 -11.62 21.18
C SER A 143 10.97 -12.92 21.22
N TYR A 144 9.91 -13.01 20.42
CA TYR A 144 9.12 -14.23 20.24
C TYR A 144 9.97 -15.40 19.73
N LEU A 145 10.78 -15.18 18.68
CA LEU A 145 11.66 -16.21 18.12
C LEU A 145 12.73 -16.67 19.12
N LYS A 146 13.35 -15.73 19.86
CA LYS A 146 14.31 -16.06 20.91
C LYS A 146 13.68 -16.97 21.97
N ASN A 147 12.50 -16.62 22.47
CA ASN A 147 11.78 -17.41 23.46
C ASN A 147 11.38 -18.79 22.91
N SER A 148 10.96 -18.85 21.65
CA SER A 148 10.60 -20.10 20.98
C SER A 148 11.81 -21.04 20.85
N ILE A 149 12.97 -20.53 20.42
CA ILE A 149 14.22 -21.31 20.33
C ILE A 149 14.60 -21.87 21.70
N VAL A 150 14.50 -21.03 22.74
CA VAL A 150 14.75 -21.41 24.12
C VAL A 150 13.87 -22.57 24.55
N GLN A 151 12.55 -22.46 24.37
CA GLN A 151 11.61 -23.50 24.78
C GLN A 151 11.87 -24.83 24.04
N ILE A 152 12.13 -24.78 22.74
CA ILE A 152 12.40 -25.98 21.93
C ILE A 152 13.69 -26.65 22.38
N LEU A 153 14.76 -25.89 22.63
CA LEU A 153 16.02 -26.45 23.12
C LEU A 153 15.88 -27.04 24.52
N ASP A 154 15.11 -26.40 25.39
CA ASP A 154 14.89 -26.92 26.74
C ASP A 154 14.13 -28.26 26.74
N MET A 155 13.27 -28.49 25.72
CA MET A 155 12.57 -29.77 25.54
C MET A 155 13.42 -30.86 24.87
N THR A 156 14.40 -30.50 24.04
CA THR A 156 15.10 -31.46 23.15
C THR A 156 16.56 -31.69 23.50
N PHE A 157 17.24 -30.68 24.04
CA PHE A 157 18.66 -30.71 24.37
C PHE A 157 18.99 -29.72 25.51
N PRO A 158 18.46 -29.94 26.73
CA PRO A 158 18.60 -28.99 27.84
C PRO A 158 20.05 -28.73 28.26
N GLU A 159 20.96 -29.70 28.09
CA GLU A 159 22.38 -29.57 28.45
C GLU A 159 23.08 -28.46 27.67
N ILE A 160 22.56 -28.09 26.49
CA ILE A 160 23.12 -27.03 25.66
C ILE A 160 23.14 -25.66 26.37
N GLN A 161 22.30 -25.48 27.39
CA GLN A 161 22.29 -24.29 28.24
C GLN A 161 23.62 -24.06 28.94
N SER A 162 24.31 -25.14 29.34
CA SER A 162 25.61 -25.07 30.02
C SER A 162 26.77 -24.80 29.06
N LEU A 163 26.59 -25.08 27.76
CA LEU A 163 27.65 -24.99 26.76
C LEU A 163 27.85 -23.57 26.23
N PHE A 164 26.82 -22.72 26.26
CA PHE A 164 26.86 -21.38 25.67
C PHE A 164 26.33 -20.29 26.61
N LYS A 165 27.08 -19.19 26.71
CA LYS A 165 26.63 -17.97 27.42
C LYS A 165 25.38 -17.35 26.81
N SER A 166 25.15 -17.52 25.50
CA SER A 166 23.93 -17.09 24.81
C SER A 166 23.45 -18.18 23.84
N ARG A 167 22.20 -18.63 24.07
CA ARG A 167 21.51 -19.69 23.29
C ARG A 167 21.23 -19.33 21.84
N TYR A 168 21.16 -18.03 21.54
CA TYR A 168 20.92 -17.49 20.20
C TYR A 168 22.15 -16.78 19.61
N SER A 169 23.34 -16.99 20.21
CA SER A 169 24.57 -16.58 19.55
C SER A 169 24.72 -17.30 18.20
N LYS A 170 25.32 -16.64 17.21
CA LYS A 170 25.49 -17.22 15.86
C LYS A 170 26.18 -18.59 15.92
N PHE A 171 27.16 -18.75 16.80
CA PHE A 171 27.87 -20.00 17.01
C PHE A 171 26.97 -21.08 17.63
N ALA A 172 26.25 -20.77 18.72
CA ALA A 172 25.30 -21.71 19.34
C ALA A 172 24.23 -22.18 18.35
N LEU A 173 23.63 -21.26 17.58
CA LEU A 173 22.63 -21.61 16.57
C LEU A 173 23.19 -22.48 15.44
N GLN A 174 24.45 -22.29 15.04
CA GLN A 174 25.10 -23.15 14.05
C GLN A 174 25.34 -24.57 14.59
N ILE A 175 25.70 -24.70 15.86
CA ILE A 175 25.88 -25.99 16.53
C ILE A 175 24.52 -26.69 16.67
N VAL A 176 23.50 -26.01 17.20
CA VAL A 176 22.12 -26.52 17.25
C VAL A 176 21.64 -27.00 15.90
N LYS A 177 21.90 -26.24 14.84
CA LYS A 177 21.47 -26.58 13.48
C LYS A 177 22.15 -27.87 12.98
N LYS A 178 23.37 -28.16 13.41
CA LYS A 178 24.11 -29.39 13.03
C LYS A 178 23.82 -30.57 13.98
N PHE A 179 23.60 -30.28 15.25
CA PHE A 179 23.45 -31.25 16.34
C PHE A 179 22.23 -30.88 17.19
N PRO A 180 21.00 -31.11 16.68
CA PRO A 180 19.78 -30.64 17.34
C PRO A 180 19.36 -31.49 18.54
N HIS A 181 19.99 -32.64 18.77
CA HIS A 181 19.63 -33.58 19.83
C HIS A 181 20.90 -34.18 20.47
N PRO A 182 20.90 -34.48 21.78
CA PRO A 182 22.06 -35.03 22.49
C PRO A 182 22.66 -36.27 21.83
N SER A 183 21.83 -37.11 21.21
CA SER A 183 22.28 -38.35 20.55
C SER A 183 23.29 -38.15 19.43
N TYR A 184 23.38 -36.95 18.85
CA TYR A 184 24.38 -36.64 17.82
C TYR A 184 25.74 -36.24 18.40
N VAL A 185 25.83 -36.05 19.72
CA VAL A 185 27.06 -35.72 20.44
C VAL A 185 27.55 -36.98 21.13
N HIS A 186 28.42 -37.74 20.45
CA HIS A 186 29.03 -38.93 21.05
C HIS A 186 29.89 -38.54 22.26
N HIS A 187 29.73 -39.26 23.37
CA HIS A 187 30.60 -39.15 24.53
C HIS A 187 32.00 -39.67 24.14
N PHE A 188 33.04 -38.88 24.45
CA PHE A 188 34.44 -39.30 24.38
C PHE A 188 34.86 -39.93 25.71
#